data_AF-A0A7S0YST8-F1
#
_entry.id   AF-A0A7S0YST8-F1
#
_cell.length_a   1.000
_cell.length_b   1.000
_cell.length_c   1.000
_cell.angle_alpha   90.00
_cell.angle_beta   90.00
_cell.angle_gamma   90.00
#
_symmetry.space_group_name_H-M   'P 1'
#
loop_
_entity.id
_entity.type
_entity.pdbx_description
1 polymer ?
#
loop_
_entity_poly.entity_id
_entity_poly.type
_entity_poly.pdbx_seq_one_letter_code
_entity_poly.pdbx_strand_id
1 'polypeptide(L)'
;RILNISSFRCPPNPVIGQVYGIRGLPAVVTNVHQRKFLVEVDANHPLAGEDLHMTLELLSVTKSGALRRATFAGGPFWAVELAMQRVAGVVATQAGYTQGHK
;
A
#
# COMPACT_ATOMS: atom_id res chain seq x y z
N ARG A 1 -8.76 -7.34 -2.58
CA ARG A 1 -9.17 -8.41 -1.65
C ARG A 1 -10.56 -8.81 -2.05
N ILE A 2 -10.84 -10.12 -2.14
CA ILE A 2 -12.20 -10.60 -2.44
C ILE A 2 -13.07 -10.45 -1.19
N LEU A 3 -14.24 -9.85 -1.35
CA LEU A 3 -15.19 -9.56 -0.27
C LEU A 3 -16.59 -10.07 -0.64
N ASN A 4 -17.29 -10.59 0.37
CA ASN A 4 -18.71 -10.90 0.28
C ASN A 4 -19.51 -9.74 0.88
N ILE A 5 -20.31 -9.06 0.05
CA ILE A 5 -21.18 -7.97 0.48
C ILE A 5 -22.65 -8.36 0.31
N SER A 6 -23.51 -7.86 1.19
CA SER A 6 -24.95 -8.08 1.05
C SER A 6 -25.49 -7.34 -0.17
N SER A 7 -26.40 -7.98 -0.91
CA SER A 7 -27.08 -7.36 -2.06
C SER A 7 -27.86 -6.11 -1.69
N PHE A 8 -28.30 -5.95 -0.44
CA PHE A 8 -28.95 -4.73 0.06
C PHE A 8 -28.00 -3.52 0.16
N ARG A 9 -26.68 -3.75 0.17
CA ARG A 9 -25.66 -2.70 0.14
C ARG A 9 -25.16 -2.40 -1.27
N CYS A 10 -25.71 -3.05 -2.28
CA CYS A 10 -25.37 -2.85 -3.69
C CYS A 10 -26.46 -2.02 -4.39
N PRO A 11 -26.15 -1.37 -5.52
CA PRO A 11 -27.16 -0.80 -6.39
C PRO A 11 -28.18 -1.85 -6.85
N PRO A 12 -29.42 -1.45 -7.20
CA PRO A 12 -30.41 -2.38 -7.73
C PRO A 12 -29.86 -3.07 -8.99
N ASN A 13 -29.95 -4.41 -9.03
CA ASN A 13 -29.47 -5.29 -10.10
C ASN A 13 -27.94 -5.24 -10.34
N PRO A 14 -27.13 -5.78 -9.41
CA PRO A 14 -25.69 -5.86 -9.62
C PRO A 14 -25.34 -6.76 -10.80
N VAL A 15 -24.44 -6.27 -11.67
CA VAL A 15 -24.00 -6.98 -12.88
C VAL A 15 -22.52 -7.36 -12.74
N ILE A 16 -22.16 -8.58 -13.15
CA ILE A 16 -20.77 -9.06 -13.15
C ILE A 16 -19.92 -8.16 -14.06
N GLY A 17 -18.74 -7.78 -13.58
CA GLY A 17 -17.83 -6.84 -14.26
C GLY A 17 -18.13 -5.36 -13.99
N GLN A 18 -19.24 -5.02 -13.36
CA GLN A 18 -19.52 -3.64 -12.98
C GLN A 18 -18.61 -3.20 -11.82
N VAL A 19 -18.13 -1.95 -11.89
CA VAL A 19 -17.29 -1.34 -10.85
C VAL A 19 -18.16 -0.54 -9.89
N TYR A 20 -18.00 -0.78 -8.59
CA TYR A 20 -18.64 -0.04 -7.52
C TYR A 20 -17.63 0.60 -6.57
N GLY A 21 -17.97 1.77 -6.04
CA GLY A 21 -17.20 2.40 -4.96
C GLY A 21 -17.60 1.82 -3.60
N ILE A 22 -16.73 1.01 -2.98
CA ILE A 22 -16.90 0.54 -1.61
C ILE A 22 -16.02 1.40 -0.72
N ARG A 23 -16.64 2.25 0.12
CA ARG A 23 -15.93 3.20 1.01
C ARG A 23 -14.95 4.11 0.25
N GLY A 24 -15.29 4.49 -0.98
CA GLY A 24 -14.45 5.33 -1.83
C GLY A 24 -13.36 4.59 -2.62
N LEU A 25 -13.26 3.26 -2.51
CA LEU A 25 -12.33 2.45 -3.29
C LEU A 25 -13.08 1.67 -4.40
N PRO A 26 -12.51 1.55 -5.61
CA PRO A 26 -13.12 0.77 -6.68
C PRO A 26 -13.10 -0.72 -6.33
N ALA A 27 -14.21 -1.41 -6.59
CA ALA A 27 -14.33 -2.85 -6.48
C ALA A 27 -15.16 -3.40 -7.64
N VAL A 28 -14.73 -4.50 -8.24
CA VAL A 28 -15.37 -5.13 -9.41
C VAL A 28 -16.27 -6.27 -8.95
N VAL A 29 -17.51 -6.35 -9.41
CA VAL A 29 -18.36 -7.52 -9.15
C VAL A 29 -17.81 -8.74 -9.87
N THR A 30 -17.47 -9.78 -9.11
CA THR A 30 -17.01 -11.06 -9.66
C THR A 30 -18.13 -12.09 -9.70
N ASN A 31 -19.09 -12.02 -8.77
CA ASN A 31 -20.22 -12.98 -8.73
C ASN A 31 -21.46 -12.40 -8.02
N VAL A 32 -22.65 -12.89 -8.39
CA VAL A 32 -23.93 -12.48 -7.80
C VAL A 32 -24.71 -13.73 -7.36
N HIS A 33 -24.79 -13.96 -6.06
CA HIS A 33 -25.51 -15.09 -5.46
C HIS A 33 -26.95 -14.71 -5.12
N GLN A 34 -27.85 -14.80 -6.10
CA GLN A 34 -29.26 -14.40 -5.94
C GLN A 34 -29.97 -15.10 -4.75
N ARG A 35 -29.74 -16.41 -4.57
CA ARG A 35 -30.36 -17.18 -3.47
C ARG A 35 -29.83 -16.85 -2.07
N LYS A 36 -28.61 -16.32 -1.99
CA LYS A 36 -27.94 -16.01 -0.71
C LYS A 36 -27.97 -14.52 -0.38
N PHE A 37 -28.52 -13.68 -1.25
CA PHE A 37 -28.51 -12.21 -1.11
C PHE A 37 -27.08 -11.66 -0.90
N LEU A 38 -26.10 -12.26 -1.58
CA LEU A 38 -24.68 -11.90 -1.50
C LEU A 38 -24.13 -11.56 -2.89
N VAL A 39 -23.20 -10.62 -2.93
CA VAL A 39 -22.42 -10.23 -4.11
C VAL A 39 -20.95 -10.37 -3.74
N GLU A 40 -20.20 -11.07 -4.57
CA GLU A 40 -18.74 -11.13 -4.47
C GLU A 40 -18.16 -9.97 -5.27
N VAL A 41 -17.22 -9.28 -4.65
CA VAL A 41 -16.53 -8.15 -5.26
C VAL A 41 -15.03 -8.29 -5.04
N ASP A 42 -14.25 -7.96 -6.07
CA ASP A 42 -12.82 -7.80 -5.98
C ASP A 42 -12.44 -6.33 -5.74
N ALA A 43 -11.91 -6.04 -4.56
CA ALA A 43 -11.35 -4.74 -4.20
C ALA A 43 -9.81 -4.69 -4.29
N ASN A 44 -9.19 -5.54 -5.11
CA ASN A 44 -7.76 -5.46 -5.41
C ASN A 44 -7.48 -4.31 -6.39
N HIS A 45 -6.22 -3.85 -6.41
CA HIS A 45 -5.74 -3.04 -7.52
C HIS A 45 -5.82 -3.87 -8.82
N PRO A 46 -6.15 -3.29 -9.99
CA PRO A 46 -6.30 -4.04 -11.24
C PRO A 46 -5.07 -4.86 -11.67
N LEU A 47 -3.88 -4.45 -11.22
CA LEU A 47 -2.61 -5.15 -11.49
C LEU A 47 -2.16 -6.08 -10.34
N ALA A 48 -3.01 -6.32 -9.35
CA ALA A 48 -2.64 -7.17 -8.22
C ALA A 48 -2.54 -8.64 -8.65
N GLY A 49 -1.38 -9.26 -8.46
CA GLY A 49 -1.12 -10.64 -8.86
C GLY A 49 -0.61 -10.80 -10.30
N GLU A 50 -0.53 -9.71 -11.06
CA GLU A 50 0.07 -9.68 -12.40
C GLU A 50 1.60 -9.53 -12.29
N ASP A 51 2.32 -10.14 -13.23
CA ASP A 51 3.76 -9.99 -13.34
C ASP A 51 4.12 -8.61 -13.90
N LEU A 52 4.91 -7.86 -13.12
CA LEU A 52 5.39 -6.54 -13.53
C LEU A 52 6.73 -6.68 -14.26
N HIS A 53 6.68 -6.66 -15.59
CA HIS A 53 7.88 -6.57 -16.42
C HIS A 53 8.25 -5.10 -16.64
N MET A 54 9.36 -4.67 -16.05
CA MET A 54 9.93 -3.34 -16.28
C MET A 54 11.34 -3.47 -16.84
N THR A 55 11.62 -2.70 -17.89
CA THR A 55 12.99 -2.54 -18.40
C THR A 55 13.59 -1.32 -17.71
N LEU A 56 14.72 -1.53 -17.03
CA LEU A 56 15.45 -0.48 -16.33
C LEU A 56 16.70 -0.15 -17.14
N GLU A 57 16.87 1.11 -17.50
CA GLU A 57 18.10 1.62 -18.11
C GLU A 57 18.89 2.41 -17.08
N LEU A 58 20.16 2.04 -16.89
CA LEU A 58 21.07 2.77 -16.03
C LEU A 58 21.53 4.05 -16.74
N LEU A 59 20.96 5.19 -16.36
CA LEU A 59 21.30 6.47 -16.97
C LEU A 59 22.70 6.97 -16.58
N SER A 60 23.05 6.90 -15.29
CA SER A 60 24.35 7.34 -14.80
C SER A 60 24.63 6.81 -13.39
N VAL A 61 25.91 6.59 -13.08
CA VAL A 61 26.37 6.29 -11.71
C VAL A 61 27.14 7.50 -11.18
N THR A 62 26.60 8.15 -10.15
CA THR A 62 27.29 9.23 -9.46
C THR A 62 28.03 8.67 -8.25
N LYS A 63 29.32 8.97 -8.12
CA LYS A 63 30.08 8.61 -6.91
C LYS A 63 29.42 9.28 -5.71
N SER A 64 28.93 8.48 -4.77
CA SER A 64 28.37 9.01 -3.52
C SER A 64 29.44 9.84 -2.82
N GLY A 65 29.09 11.05 -2.39
CA GLY A 65 29.97 11.89 -1.57
C GLY A 65 30.32 11.20 -0.24
N ALA A 66 31.24 11.79 0.53
CA ALA A 66 31.52 11.29 1.87
C ALA A 66 30.25 11.35 2.73
N LEU A 67 29.64 10.19 3.00
CA LEU A 67 28.46 10.09 3.85
C LEU A 67 28.85 10.34 5.31
N ARG A 68 28.02 11.11 6.01
CA ARG A 68 28.15 11.32 7.46
C ARG A 68 26.98 10.70 8.18
N ARG A 69 27.25 10.04 9.31
CA ARG A 69 26.23 9.47 10.19
C ARG A 69 25.85 10.47 11.27
N ALA A 70 24.56 10.68 11.45
CA ALA A 70 23.99 11.39 12.59
C ALA A 70 23.12 10.41 13.40
N THR A 71 23.19 10.50 14.73
CA THR A 71 22.37 9.70 15.65
C THR A 71 21.49 10.64 16.44
N PHE A 72 20.19 10.36 16.44
CA PHE A 72 19.20 11.16 17.15
C PHE A 72 18.54 10.30 18.23
N ALA A 73 18.41 10.85 19.44
CA ALA A 73 17.48 10.34 20.44
C ALA A 73 16.13 11.02 20.18
N GLY A 74 15.07 10.22 20.03
CA GLY A 74 13.75 10.73 19.70
C GLY A 74 12.64 9.82 20.21
N GLY A 75 11.40 10.27 20.02
CA GLY A 75 10.19 9.57 20.45
C GLY A 75 9.93 8.26 19.67
N PRO A 76 8.67 7.89 19.38
CA PRO A 76 8.35 6.63 18.71
C PRO A 76 9.23 6.41 17.48
N PHE A 77 9.91 5.27 17.43
CA PHE A 77 11.06 5.04 16.54
C PHE A 77 10.74 5.22 15.05
N TRP A 78 9.48 5.03 14.64
CA TRP A 78 9.03 5.31 13.28
C TRP A 78 8.88 6.79 12.94
N ALA A 79 8.56 7.66 13.90
CA ALA A 79 8.27 9.05 13.61
C ALA A 79 9.52 9.81 13.13
N VAL A 80 10.64 9.62 13.82
CA VAL A 80 11.91 10.25 13.45
C VAL A 80 12.47 9.62 12.18
N GLU A 81 12.39 8.30 12.05
CA GLU A 81 12.86 7.59 10.86
C GLU A 81 12.13 8.02 9.60
N LEU A 82 10.79 8.02 9.60
CA LEU A 82 9.98 8.45 8.46
C LEU A 82 10.19 9.93 8.10
N ALA A 83 10.40 10.78 9.11
CA ALA A 83 10.73 12.19 8.87
C ALA A 83 12.07 12.32 8.14
N MET A 84 13.11 11.59 8.58
CA MET A 84 14.45 11.64 7.98
C MET A 84 14.50 11.01 6.59
N GLN A 85 13.73 9.95 6.32
CA GLN A 85 13.63 9.33 4.98
C GLN A 85 13.14 10.30 3.90
N ARG A 86 12.47 11.39 4.28
CA ARG A 86 11.95 12.41 3.36
C ARG A 86 12.90 13.60 3.18
N VAL A 87 14.00 13.66 3.92
CA VAL A 87 14.96 14.77 3.85
C VAL A 87 15.91 14.56 2.68
N ALA A 88 16.01 15.55 1.80
CA ALA A 88 16.94 15.53 0.67
C ALA A 88 18.39 15.31 1.16
N GLY A 89 19.08 14.33 0.56
CA GLY A 89 20.44 13.95 0.92
C GLY A 89 20.55 12.86 1.99
N VAL A 90 19.45 12.47 2.65
CA VAL A 90 19.42 11.25 3.47
C VAL A 90 19.32 10.05 2.55
N VAL A 91 20.35 9.20 2.57
CA VAL A 91 20.44 8.01 1.70
C VAL A 91 20.01 6.73 2.41
N ALA A 92 20.00 6.72 3.75
CA ALA A 92 19.63 5.59 4.57
C ALA A 92 19.23 6.06 5.97
N THR A 93 18.28 5.36 6.59
CA THR A 93 17.88 5.53 7.99
C THR A 93 17.90 4.18 8.68
N GLN A 94 18.11 4.18 10.00
CA GLN A 94 17.98 2.99 10.83
C GLN A 94 17.48 3.43 12.21
N ALA A 95 16.39 2.81 12.67
CA ALA A 95 15.93 2.91 14.04
C ALA A 95 16.49 1.78 14.92
N GLY A 96 16.76 2.09 16.19
CA GLY A 96 17.23 1.13 17.19
C GLY A 96 16.79 1.52 18.59
N TYR A 97 16.82 0.56 19.52
CA TYR A 97 16.43 0.78 20.91
C TYR A 97 17.67 0.99 21.78
N THR A 98 17.82 2.19 22.35
CA THR A 98 18.79 2.44 23.41
C THR A 98 18.11 2.08 24.73
N GLN A 99 18.21 0.82 25.18
CA GLN A 99 17.67 0.40 26.49
C GLN A 99 18.13 1.38 27.58
N GLY A 100 17.19 2.09 28.21
CA GLY A 100 17.47 2.80 29.46
C GLY A 100 17.64 1.76 30.57
N HIS A 101 18.79 1.79 31.26
CA HIS A 101 18.98 0.97 32.46
C HIS A 101 18.05 1.51 33.57
N LYS A 102 17.36 0.62 34.30
CA LYS A 102 16.59 0.97 35.51
C LYS A 102 17.51 1.41 36.64
#